data_AF-A0A316UK03-F1
#
_entry.id   AF-A0A316UK03-F1
#
_cell.length_a   1.000
_cell.length_b   1.000
_cell.length_c   1.000
_cell.angle_alpha   90.00
_cell.angle_beta   90.00
_cell.angle_gamma   90.00
#
_symmetry.space_group_name_H-M   'P 1'
#
loop_
_entity.id
_entity.type
_entity.pdbx_description
1 polymer ?
#
loop_
_entity_poly.entity_id
_entity_poly.type
_entity_poly.pdbx_seq_one_letter_code
_entity_poly.pdbx_strand_id
1 'polypeptide(L)'
;MSKQPPNRRRRRPDALAIFGAAGAAVALVGAGYYWYSQWAASGSKKEADPSSSAPTSTASSSQAFAQRPTLSLTVPASLPSSSISHLYTQVVTPLAQQYNIHLILPSTLEALPESTIDGLDTRRILRYSTSKGAYSVARALGCNAHVELLAGKGEDHGDDDGGDDDESYKALQLIRKNGKCRLLVMVTPPKREGFSASLTSEGSGQGAALRIIPLPSHDAADWKRITQRLTEYRSAWR
;
A
#
# COMPACT_ATOMS: atom_id res chain seq x y z
N MET A 1 24.55 55.26 -34.08
CA MET A 1 24.91 53.85 -33.80
C MET A 1 23.61 53.07 -33.60
N SER A 2 23.14 52.37 -34.63
CA SER A 2 21.82 51.73 -34.65
C SER A 2 21.96 50.24 -34.31
N LYS A 3 21.27 49.77 -33.26
CA LYS A 3 21.31 48.37 -32.80
C LYS A 3 20.25 47.55 -33.53
N GLN A 4 20.69 46.54 -34.27
CA GLN A 4 19.87 45.59 -35.00
C GLN A 4 19.34 44.49 -34.05
N PRO A 5 18.05 44.13 -34.07
CA PRO A 5 17.52 43.06 -33.22
C PRO A 5 17.81 41.65 -33.78
N PRO A 6 17.96 40.63 -32.92
CA PRO A 6 18.31 39.28 -33.33
C PRO A 6 17.15 38.51 -33.99
N ASN A 7 17.52 37.82 -35.07
CA ASN A 7 16.69 37.06 -35.98
C ASN A 7 16.27 35.70 -35.38
N ARG A 8 14.99 35.50 -35.05
CA ARG A 8 14.44 34.22 -34.56
C ARG A 8 14.24 33.24 -35.72
N ARG A 9 15.19 32.31 -35.89
CA ARG A 9 15.04 31.15 -36.78
C ARG A 9 13.98 30.19 -36.24
N ARG A 10 12.86 30.06 -36.94
CA ARG A 10 11.85 29.00 -36.73
C ARG A 10 12.46 27.65 -37.10
N ARG A 11 12.71 26.77 -36.12
CA ARG A 11 12.99 25.35 -36.35
C ARG A 11 11.66 24.65 -36.65
N ARG A 12 11.59 23.97 -37.80
CA ARG A 12 10.49 23.05 -38.14
C ARG A 12 10.68 21.76 -37.34
N PRO A 13 9.61 21.12 -36.84
CA PRO A 13 9.71 19.79 -36.24
C PRO A 13 9.88 18.73 -37.34
N ASP A 14 10.86 17.84 -37.15
CA ASP A 14 11.11 16.68 -38.00
C ASP A 14 9.99 15.64 -37.85
N ALA A 15 9.33 15.33 -38.97
CA ALA A 15 8.16 14.45 -39.07
C ALA A 15 8.51 12.95 -39.10
N LEU A 16 9.56 12.51 -38.39
CA LEU A 16 10.07 11.13 -38.45
C LEU A 16 10.00 10.38 -37.11
N ALA A 17 9.33 10.94 -36.09
CA ALA A 17 9.11 10.29 -34.79
C ALA A 17 7.73 9.59 -34.65
N ILE A 18 7.00 9.41 -35.76
CA ILE A 18 5.62 8.87 -35.75
C ILE A 18 5.59 7.49 -36.41
N PHE A 19 6.37 6.52 -35.94
CA PHE A 19 6.16 5.09 -36.28
C PHE A 19 6.53 4.10 -35.17
N GLY A 20 6.82 4.58 -33.95
CA GLY A 20 7.19 3.73 -32.80
C GLY A 20 6.14 3.59 -31.69
N ALA A 21 4.89 4.00 -31.93
CA ALA A 21 3.88 4.11 -30.85
C ALA A 21 2.68 3.15 -30.96
N ALA A 22 2.59 2.34 -32.02
CA ALA A 22 1.41 1.50 -32.26
C ALA A 22 1.51 0.06 -31.70
N GLY A 23 2.70 -0.40 -31.28
CA GLY A 23 2.90 -1.78 -30.80
C GLY A 23 2.74 -1.98 -29.29
N ALA A 24 2.88 -0.94 -28.48
CA ALA A 24 2.94 -1.07 -27.01
C ALA A 24 1.56 -1.00 -26.31
N ALA A 25 0.51 -0.55 -26.99
CA ALA A 25 -0.82 -0.36 -26.37
C ALA A 25 -1.63 -1.66 -26.27
N VAL A 26 -1.37 -2.66 -27.13
CA VAL A 26 -2.15 -3.91 -27.14
C VAL A 26 -1.73 -4.86 -26.01
N ALA A 27 -0.48 -4.79 -25.53
CA ALA A 27 0.01 -5.67 -24.47
C ALA A 27 -0.55 -5.33 -23.06
N LEU A 28 -0.85 -4.05 -22.78
CA LEU A 28 -1.35 -3.64 -21.46
C LEU A 28 -2.84 -3.94 -21.26
N VAL A 29 -3.65 -3.94 -22.32
CA VAL A 29 -5.07 -4.30 -22.22
C VAL A 29 -5.25 -5.81 -21.98
N GLY A 30 -4.40 -6.64 -22.60
CA GLY A 30 -4.44 -8.10 -22.43
C GLY A 30 -4.15 -8.56 -21.00
N ALA A 31 -3.16 -7.95 -20.34
CA ALA A 31 -2.82 -8.30 -18.96
C ALA A 31 -3.94 -7.94 -17.96
N GLY A 32 -4.60 -6.79 -18.18
CA GLY A 32 -5.75 -6.37 -17.37
C GLY A 32 -6.96 -7.30 -17.53
N TYR A 33 -7.26 -7.72 -18.77
CA TYR A 33 -8.37 -8.62 -19.04
C TYR A 33 -8.14 -10.03 -18.47
N TYR A 34 -6.92 -10.57 -18.56
CA TYR A 34 -6.59 -11.90 -18.02
C TYR A 34 -6.74 -11.97 -16.49
N TRP A 35 -6.29 -10.93 -15.76
CA TRP A 35 -6.49 -10.85 -14.31
C TRP A 35 -7.96 -10.66 -13.94
N TYR A 36 -8.70 -9.84 -14.69
CA TYR A 36 -10.13 -9.65 -14.46
C TYR A 36 -10.93 -10.93 -14.73
N SER A 37 -10.64 -11.67 -15.81
CA SER A 37 -11.36 -12.89 -16.16
C SER A 37 -11.13 -14.04 -15.16
N GLN A 38 -9.94 -14.16 -14.58
CA GLN A 38 -9.73 -15.15 -13.51
C GLN A 38 -10.50 -14.80 -12.23
N TRP A 39 -10.64 -13.51 -11.92
CA TRP A 39 -11.40 -13.07 -10.75
C TRP A 39 -12.93 -13.23 -10.96
N ALA A 40 -13.41 -12.91 -12.16
CA ALA A 40 -14.83 -13.08 -12.53
C ALA A 40 -15.24 -14.57 -12.65
N ALA A 41 -14.36 -15.44 -13.16
CA ALA A 41 -14.64 -16.87 -13.29
C ALA A 41 -14.67 -17.63 -11.95
N SER A 42 -14.19 -17.03 -10.86
CA SER A 42 -14.29 -17.61 -9.51
C SER A 42 -15.67 -17.42 -8.87
N GLY A 43 -16.60 -16.72 -9.52
CA GLY A 43 -17.89 -16.31 -8.95
C GLY A 43 -19.09 -17.20 -9.30
N SER A 44 -18.96 -18.26 -10.09
CA SER A 44 -20.13 -19.05 -10.50
C SER A 44 -19.79 -20.50 -10.84
N LYS A 45 -19.89 -21.37 -9.83
CA LYS A 45 -20.28 -22.78 -10.04
C LYS A 45 -21.27 -23.18 -8.94
N LYS A 46 -22.53 -23.32 -9.32
CA LYS A 46 -23.62 -23.88 -8.53
C LYS A 46 -24.31 -24.91 -9.43
N GLU A 47 -24.24 -26.19 -9.04
CA GLU A 47 -24.98 -27.38 -9.51
C GLU A 47 -24.05 -28.60 -9.31
N ALA A 48 -24.46 -29.82 -8.98
CA ALA A 48 -25.58 -30.45 -8.27
C ALA A 48 -25.09 -31.90 -8.05
N ASP A 49 -25.48 -32.57 -6.97
CA ASP A 49 -25.06 -33.94 -6.60
C ASP A 49 -25.40 -35.00 -7.68
N PRO A 50 -24.70 -36.16 -7.70
CA PRO A 50 -25.20 -37.30 -6.93
C PRO A 50 -24.14 -38.13 -6.15
N SER A 51 -24.53 -38.47 -4.93
CA SER A 51 -24.12 -39.58 -4.05
C SER A 51 -23.07 -40.60 -4.50
N SER A 52 -21.98 -40.72 -3.73
CA SER A 52 -21.41 -42.03 -3.32
C SER A 52 -20.58 -41.93 -2.02
N SER A 53 -21.13 -42.50 -0.94
CA SER A 53 -20.47 -43.24 0.15
C SER A 53 -18.98 -43.00 0.51
N ALA A 54 -18.76 -42.41 1.70
CA ALA A 54 -17.68 -42.62 2.70
C ALA A 54 -16.21 -42.31 2.29
N PRO A 55 -15.34 -41.83 3.21
CA PRO A 55 -15.40 -41.94 4.67
C PRO A 55 -15.68 -40.63 5.37
N THR A 56 -16.31 -40.75 6.54
CA THR A 56 -16.50 -39.73 7.55
C THR A 56 -15.15 -39.16 7.99
N SER A 57 -14.62 -38.21 7.24
CA SER A 57 -13.71 -37.21 7.81
C SER A 57 -14.58 -36.35 8.71
N THR A 58 -14.69 -36.74 9.97
CA THR A 58 -14.82 -35.82 11.08
C THR A 58 -13.61 -34.88 11.02
N ALA A 59 -13.65 -33.92 10.09
CA ALA A 59 -12.86 -32.71 10.15
C ALA A 59 -13.49 -31.93 11.29
N SER A 60 -13.08 -32.33 12.50
CA SER A 60 -13.40 -31.67 13.75
C SER A 60 -13.27 -30.18 13.52
N SER A 61 -14.38 -29.47 13.69
CA SER A 61 -14.52 -28.02 13.68
C SER A 61 -13.80 -27.38 14.88
N SER A 62 -12.59 -27.84 15.17
CA SER A 62 -11.78 -27.56 16.34
C SER A 62 -10.32 -27.33 15.97
N GLN A 63 -10.08 -26.61 14.86
CA GLN A 63 -8.85 -25.86 14.67
C GLN A 63 -9.13 -24.50 14.00
N ALA A 64 -10.12 -23.77 14.52
CA ALA A 64 -10.06 -22.30 14.46
C ALA A 64 -8.96 -21.80 15.42
N PHE A 65 -7.72 -22.30 15.27
CA PHE A 65 -6.57 -21.52 15.70
C PHE A 65 -6.58 -20.28 14.82
N ALA A 66 -7.13 -19.22 15.39
CA ALA A 66 -7.16 -17.86 14.90
C ALA A 66 -6.03 -17.58 13.89
N GLN A 67 -6.34 -17.66 12.59
CA GLN A 67 -5.38 -17.27 11.56
C GLN A 67 -4.89 -15.86 11.88
N ARG A 68 -3.57 -15.70 12.02
CA ARG A 68 -2.98 -14.36 12.23
C ARG A 68 -3.47 -13.47 11.09
N PRO A 69 -4.14 -12.33 11.38
CA PRO A 69 -4.64 -11.46 10.35
C PRO A 69 -3.48 -10.96 9.47
N THR A 70 -3.77 -10.74 8.20
CA THR A 70 -2.79 -10.20 7.26
C THR A 70 -2.71 -8.69 7.41
N LEU A 71 -1.48 -8.18 7.54
CA LEU A 71 -1.16 -6.76 7.61
C LEU A 71 -0.30 -6.40 6.41
N SER A 72 -0.68 -5.38 5.65
CA SER A 72 0.24 -4.77 4.69
C SER A 72 0.74 -3.44 5.24
N LEU A 73 2.05 -3.23 5.16
CA LEU A 73 2.72 -2.02 5.66
C LEU A 73 3.52 -1.42 4.50
N THR A 74 3.09 -0.25 4.01
CA THR A 74 3.82 0.50 2.99
C THR A 74 4.76 1.50 3.64
N VAL A 75 6.00 1.53 3.16
CA VAL A 75 7.02 2.47 3.61
C VAL A 75 7.32 3.45 2.47
N PRO A 76 7.37 4.77 2.72
CA PRO A 76 7.63 5.76 1.67
C PRO A 76 9.12 5.80 1.31
N ALA A 77 9.42 6.18 0.06
CA ALA A 77 10.78 6.29 -0.45
C ALA A 77 11.65 7.33 0.29
N SER A 78 11.01 8.33 0.89
CA SER A 78 11.66 9.41 1.63
C SER A 78 11.85 9.12 3.12
N LEU A 79 11.55 7.90 3.60
CA LEU A 79 11.79 7.56 4.99
C LEU A 79 13.31 7.54 5.28
N PRO A 80 13.81 8.26 6.31
CA PRO A 80 15.22 8.25 6.66
C PRO A 80 15.71 6.85 7.07
N SER A 81 16.94 6.50 6.71
CA SER A 81 17.52 5.19 7.06
C SER A 81 17.59 4.93 8.57
N SER A 82 17.76 5.98 9.39
CA SER A 82 17.71 5.87 10.86
C SER A 82 16.33 5.44 11.36
N SER A 83 15.27 5.93 10.74
CA SER A 83 13.89 5.58 11.08
C SER A 83 13.51 4.16 10.64
N ILE A 84 14.15 3.63 9.59
CA ILE A 84 13.94 2.26 9.13
C ILE A 84 14.30 1.27 10.25
N SER A 85 15.45 1.43 10.89
CA SER A 85 15.86 0.58 12.02
C SER A 85 14.82 0.56 13.14
N HIS A 86 14.23 1.72 13.46
CA HIS A 86 13.16 1.82 14.44
C HIS A 86 11.86 1.19 13.97
N LEU A 87 11.46 1.39 12.72
CA LEU A 87 10.31 0.72 12.11
C LEU A 87 10.41 -0.80 12.27
N TYR A 88 11.57 -1.38 11.92
CA TYR A 88 11.74 -2.82 12.04
C TYR A 88 11.72 -3.29 13.50
N THR A 89 12.55 -2.70 14.35
CA THR A 89 12.72 -3.17 15.74
C THR A 89 11.51 -2.89 16.62
N GLN A 90 10.84 -1.74 16.45
CA GLN A 90 9.74 -1.30 17.31
C GLN A 90 8.38 -1.65 16.73
N VAL A 91 8.22 -1.82 15.41
CA VAL A 91 6.94 -2.10 14.76
C VAL A 91 6.88 -3.49 14.14
N VAL A 92 7.81 -3.81 13.23
CA VAL A 92 7.71 -5.06 12.48
C VAL A 92 7.93 -6.27 13.40
N THR A 93 8.98 -6.29 14.23
CA THR A 93 9.28 -7.41 15.12
C THR A 93 8.13 -7.71 16.09
N PRO A 94 7.58 -6.73 16.84
CA PRO A 94 6.52 -7.03 17.80
C PRO A 94 5.19 -7.41 17.11
N LEU A 95 4.90 -6.83 15.94
CA LEU A 95 3.69 -7.14 15.20
C LEU A 95 3.78 -8.45 14.42
N ALA A 96 4.97 -8.96 14.09
CA ALA A 96 5.14 -10.22 13.36
C ALA A 96 4.61 -11.42 14.16
N GLN A 97 4.64 -11.36 15.49
CA GLN A 97 4.01 -12.36 16.38
C GLN A 97 2.47 -12.33 16.32
N GLN A 98 1.91 -11.24 15.81
CA GLN A 98 0.48 -10.94 15.84
C GLN A 98 -0.17 -11.03 14.46
N TYR A 99 0.56 -10.62 13.44
CA TYR A 99 0.11 -10.46 12.07
C TYR A 99 1.00 -11.25 11.10
N ASN A 100 0.41 -11.65 9.98
CA ASN A 100 1.19 -12.03 8.81
C ASN A 100 1.49 -10.76 8.00
N ILE A 101 2.71 -10.22 8.16
CA ILE A 101 3.08 -8.91 7.61
C ILE A 101 3.59 -9.06 6.18
N HIS A 102 3.01 -8.27 5.27
CA HIS A 102 3.55 -7.94 3.97
C HIS A 102 4.17 -6.55 4.02
N LEU A 103 5.48 -6.48 3.86
CA LEU A 103 6.22 -5.23 3.95
C LEU A 103 6.49 -4.72 2.53
N ILE A 104 5.91 -3.57 2.18
CA ILE A 104 6.01 -2.97 0.85
C ILE A 104 7.04 -1.85 0.93
N LEU A 105 8.22 -2.08 0.35
CA LEU A 105 9.39 -1.21 0.45
C LEU A 105 9.75 -0.57 -0.89
N PRO A 106 10.26 0.66 -0.90
CA PRO A 106 10.90 1.24 -2.07
C PRO A 106 12.09 0.39 -2.50
N SER A 107 12.33 0.25 -3.81
CA SER A 107 13.50 -0.45 -4.35
C SER A 107 14.83 0.19 -3.96
N THR A 108 14.82 1.46 -3.54
CA THR A 108 15.98 2.22 -3.07
C THR A 108 16.34 1.93 -1.62
N LEU A 109 15.41 1.37 -0.84
CA LEU A 109 15.67 1.03 0.56
C LEU A 109 16.19 -0.40 0.66
N GLU A 110 17.38 -0.54 1.25
CA GLU A 110 17.90 -1.85 1.59
C GLU A 110 17.04 -2.49 2.68
N ALA A 111 16.68 -3.75 2.47
CA ALA A 111 16.02 -4.54 3.50
C ALA A 111 17.05 -4.88 4.57
N LEU A 112 16.70 -4.73 5.84
CA LEU A 112 17.58 -5.15 6.94
C LEU A 112 17.92 -6.65 6.82
N PRO A 113 19.10 -7.09 7.32
CA PRO A 113 19.54 -8.46 7.19
C PRO A 113 18.53 -9.42 7.81
N GLU A 114 18.18 -10.46 7.04
CA GLU A 114 17.11 -11.43 7.29
C GLU A 114 17.18 -12.11 8.66
N SER A 115 18.37 -12.18 9.26
CA SER A 115 18.63 -12.79 10.57
C SER A 115 18.21 -11.94 11.77
N THR A 116 17.79 -10.68 11.56
CA THR A 116 17.64 -9.72 12.67
C THR A 116 16.23 -9.70 13.27
N ILE A 117 15.22 -10.21 12.56
CA ILE A 117 13.80 -10.02 12.93
C ILE A 117 13.12 -11.37 13.10
N ASP A 118 12.97 -11.78 14.36
CA ASP A 118 12.24 -13.00 14.70
C ASP A 118 10.77 -12.93 14.26
N GLY A 119 10.31 -13.97 13.57
CA GLY A 119 8.93 -14.12 13.09
C GLY A 119 8.57 -13.39 11.78
N LEU A 120 9.48 -12.64 11.15
CA LEU A 120 9.23 -12.03 9.83
C LEU A 120 9.58 -12.99 8.69
N ASP A 121 8.61 -13.29 7.83
CA ASP A 121 8.84 -14.06 6.60
C ASP A 121 9.34 -13.12 5.49
N THR A 122 10.63 -13.23 5.13
CA THR A 122 11.28 -12.33 4.16
C THR A 122 10.69 -12.45 2.75
N ARG A 123 10.05 -13.58 2.43
CA ARG A 123 9.31 -13.77 1.16
C ARG A 123 8.10 -12.84 1.04
N ARG A 124 7.71 -12.18 2.13
CA ARG A 124 6.62 -11.19 2.17
C ARG A 124 7.11 -9.74 2.08
N ILE A 125 8.41 -9.54 1.86
CA ILE A 125 8.98 -8.23 1.54
C ILE A 125 8.83 -8.01 0.03
N LEU A 126 8.06 -6.99 -0.33
CA LEU A 126 7.73 -6.66 -1.71
C LEU A 126 8.34 -5.30 -2.04
N ARG A 127 9.16 -5.26 -3.08
CA ARG A 127 9.80 -4.02 -3.53
C ARG A 127 8.95 -3.30 -4.58
N TYR A 128 8.89 -1.98 -4.51
CA TYR A 128 8.23 -1.13 -5.49
C TYR A 128 9.15 -0.03 -5.99
N SER A 129 9.04 0.30 -7.27
CA SER A 129 9.79 1.40 -7.90
C SER A 129 9.01 2.70 -8.00
N THR A 130 7.68 2.65 -7.88
CA THR A 130 6.77 3.81 -7.99
C THR A 130 5.69 3.78 -6.92
N SER A 131 5.22 4.96 -6.48
CA SER A 131 4.14 5.08 -5.48
C SER A 131 2.86 4.36 -5.93
N LYS A 132 2.48 4.50 -7.21
CA LYS A 132 1.37 3.76 -7.81
C LYS A 132 1.56 2.24 -7.72
N GLY A 133 2.78 1.75 -7.91
CA GLY A 133 3.12 0.34 -7.74
C GLY A 133 2.88 -0.14 -6.31
N ALA A 134 3.29 0.65 -5.30
CA ALA A 134 3.07 0.33 -3.90
C ALA A 134 1.58 0.12 -3.59
N TYR A 135 0.72 1.05 -4.03
CA TYR A 135 -0.72 0.94 -3.84
C TYR A 135 -1.37 -0.22 -4.60
N SER A 136 -0.90 -0.51 -5.82
CA SER A 136 -1.36 -1.67 -6.57
C SER A 136 -1.06 -2.97 -5.84
N VAL A 137 0.14 -3.08 -5.23
CA VAL A 137 0.54 -4.23 -4.42
C VAL A 137 -0.33 -4.34 -3.16
N ALA A 138 -0.46 -3.25 -2.40
CA ALA A 138 -1.28 -3.22 -1.19
C ALA A 138 -2.72 -3.69 -1.43
N ARG A 139 -3.31 -3.24 -2.54
CA ARG A 139 -4.64 -3.66 -2.98
C ARG A 139 -4.69 -5.14 -3.35
N ALA A 140 -3.73 -5.62 -4.15
CA ALA A 140 -3.71 -6.99 -4.63
C ALA A 140 -3.59 -8.02 -3.48
N LEU A 141 -2.93 -7.65 -2.39
CA LEU A 141 -2.77 -8.50 -1.22
C LEU A 141 -4.09 -8.83 -0.50
N GLY A 142 -5.13 -8.01 -0.65
CA GLY A 142 -6.43 -8.26 0.00
C GLY A 142 -6.31 -8.43 1.52
N CYS A 143 -5.51 -7.58 2.15
CA CYS A 143 -5.15 -7.68 3.57
C CYS A 143 -6.31 -7.36 4.53
N ASN A 144 -6.24 -7.85 5.77
CA ASN A 144 -7.18 -7.48 6.82
C ASN A 144 -6.94 -6.06 7.34
N ALA A 145 -5.67 -5.65 7.42
CA ALA A 145 -5.28 -4.28 7.69
C ALA A 145 -4.20 -3.76 6.75
N HIS A 146 -4.29 -2.47 6.46
CA HIS A 146 -3.30 -1.72 5.73
C HIS A 146 -2.77 -0.58 6.59
N VAL A 147 -1.46 -0.41 6.65
CA VAL A 147 -0.78 0.70 7.28
C VAL A 147 0.02 1.43 6.21
N GLU A 148 -0.31 2.69 6.01
CA GLU A 148 0.42 3.59 5.13
C GLU A 148 1.23 4.56 5.98
N LEU A 149 2.56 4.53 5.83
CA LEU A 149 3.43 5.54 6.41
C LEU A 149 3.55 6.71 5.43
N LEU A 150 3.10 7.90 5.82
CA LEU A 150 3.35 9.11 5.06
C LEU A 150 4.64 9.76 5.55
N ALA A 151 5.55 10.05 4.63
CA ALA A 151 6.69 10.89 4.95
C ALA A 151 6.29 12.37 4.85
N GLY A 152 6.82 13.19 5.75
CA GLY A 152 6.76 14.63 5.59
C GLY A 152 7.73 15.04 4.49
N LYS A 153 7.26 15.69 3.43
CA LYS A 153 8.15 16.43 2.54
C LYS A 153 8.70 17.56 3.42
N GLY A 154 10.01 17.53 3.71
CA GLY A 154 10.68 18.63 4.40
C GLY A 154 10.39 19.93 3.64
N GLU A 155 10.13 20.99 4.39
CA GLU A 155 9.91 22.34 3.86
C GLU A 155 11.01 22.71 2.85
N ASP A 156 10.64 23.14 1.63
CA ASP A 156 11.12 24.42 1.04
C ASP A 156 10.89 24.64 -0.47
N HIS A 157 10.14 23.82 -1.20
CA HIS A 157 9.75 24.19 -2.57
C HIS A 157 8.23 24.22 -2.74
N GLY A 158 7.69 25.44 -2.62
CA GLY A 158 6.29 25.80 -2.86
C GLY A 158 5.88 25.75 -4.33
N ASP A 159 6.25 24.67 -5.03
CA ASP A 159 5.63 24.31 -6.29
C ASP A 159 4.56 23.25 -5.97
N ASP A 160 3.33 23.77 -5.90
CA ASP A 160 2.06 23.10 -5.65
C ASP A 160 1.72 22.10 -6.76
N ASP A 161 2.46 21.00 -6.82
CA ASP A 161 2.06 19.83 -7.61
C ASP A 161 1.10 18.96 -6.78
N GLY A 162 -0.13 19.45 -6.62
CA GLY A 162 -1.21 18.80 -5.87
C GLY A 162 -1.69 17.46 -6.44
N GLY A 163 -1.01 16.88 -7.44
CA GLY A 163 -1.36 15.61 -8.06
C GLY A 163 -1.09 14.38 -7.19
N ASP A 164 0.04 14.35 -6.48
CA ASP A 164 0.49 13.15 -5.75
C ASP A 164 -0.39 12.78 -4.55
N ASP A 165 -0.88 13.79 -3.82
CA ASP A 165 -1.71 13.58 -2.64
C ASP A 165 -3.12 13.10 -3.06
N ASP A 166 -3.65 13.57 -4.20
CA ASP A 166 -4.93 13.10 -4.76
C ASP A 166 -4.85 11.65 -5.27
N GLU A 167 -3.75 11.26 -5.94
CA GLU A 167 -3.55 9.87 -6.34
C GLU A 167 -3.44 8.93 -5.13
N SER A 168 -2.70 9.34 -4.10
CA SER A 168 -2.56 8.60 -2.84
C SER A 168 -3.91 8.45 -2.14
N TYR A 169 -4.69 9.53 -2.08
CA TYR A 169 -6.05 9.52 -1.56
C TYR A 169 -6.95 8.51 -2.29
N LYS A 170 -6.98 8.57 -3.63
CA LYS A 170 -7.77 7.66 -4.47
C LYS A 170 -7.36 6.20 -4.26
N ALA A 171 -6.06 5.92 -4.17
CA ALA A 171 -5.55 4.59 -3.90
C ALA A 171 -6.02 4.04 -2.54
N LEU A 172 -5.92 4.85 -1.48
CA LEU A 172 -6.37 4.48 -0.13
C LEU A 172 -7.88 4.23 -0.08
N GLN A 173 -8.67 5.05 -0.79
CA GLN A 173 -10.11 4.84 -0.94
C GLN A 173 -10.43 3.52 -1.65
N LEU A 174 -9.65 3.14 -2.66
CA LEU A 174 -9.81 1.84 -3.31
C LEU A 174 -9.51 0.68 -2.36
N ILE A 175 -8.43 0.75 -1.58
CA ILE A 175 -8.10 -0.27 -0.56
C ILE A 175 -9.25 -0.40 0.44
N ARG A 176 -9.77 0.73 0.91
CA ARG A 176 -10.89 0.81 1.85
C ARG A 176 -12.20 0.22 1.31
N LYS A 177 -12.48 0.43 0.03
CA LYS A 177 -13.73 -0.03 -0.65
C LYS A 177 -13.71 -1.49 -1.06
N ASN A 178 -12.54 -2.14 -1.19
CA ASN A 178 -12.43 -3.53 -1.67
C ASN A 178 -12.90 -4.61 -0.67
N GLY A 179 -13.61 -4.25 0.40
CA GLY A 179 -14.36 -5.15 1.30
C GLY A 179 -13.54 -6.08 2.19
N LYS A 180 -12.28 -6.39 1.84
CA LYS A 180 -11.39 -7.28 2.61
C LYS A 180 -10.58 -6.55 3.68
N CYS A 181 -10.22 -5.29 3.41
CA CYS A 181 -9.56 -4.42 4.37
C CYS A 181 -10.57 -3.96 5.42
N ARG A 182 -10.32 -4.30 6.69
CA ARG A 182 -11.18 -3.93 7.83
C ARG A 182 -10.63 -2.72 8.57
N LEU A 183 -9.32 -2.51 8.54
CA LEU A 183 -8.65 -1.36 9.13
C LEU A 183 -7.65 -0.76 8.14
N LEU A 184 -7.81 0.53 7.91
CA LEU A 184 -6.82 1.36 7.25
C LEU A 184 -6.21 2.30 8.30
N VAL A 185 -4.90 2.25 8.48
CA VAL A 185 -4.16 3.15 9.37
C VAL A 185 -3.23 4.01 8.57
N MET A 186 -3.26 5.30 8.84
CA MET A 186 -2.34 6.25 8.25
C MET A 186 -1.47 6.81 9.36
N VAL A 187 -0.17 6.68 9.19
CA VAL A 187 0.80 7.28 10.09
C VAL A 187 1.30 8.54 9.42
N THR A 188 0.97 9.70 9.99
CA THR A 188 1.15 11.00 9.33
C THR A 188 2.07 11.91 10.14
N PRO A 189 2.96 12.68 9.49
CA PRO A 189 3.71 13.71 10.18
C PRO A 189 2.74 14.84 10.64
N PRO A 190 3.09 15.60 11.69
CA PRO A 190 2.22 16.63 12.26
C PRO A 190 1.87 17.74 11.25
N LYS A 191 2.73 18.01 10.26
CA LYS A 191 2.49 19.06 9.25
C LYS A 191 1.43 18.69 8.19
N ARG A 192 0.86 17.48 8.20
CA ARG A 192 -0.10 16.98 7.19
C ARG A 192 -1.54 16.79 7.70
N GLU A 193 -1.92 17.48 8.77
CA GLU A 193 -3.27 17.35 9.37
C GLU A 193 -4.42 17.79 8.44
N GLY A 194 -4.16 18.59 7.40
CA GLY A 194 -5.17 18.92 6.39
C GLY A 194 -5.60 17.73 5.53
N PHE A 195 -4.66 16.84 5.19
CA PHE A 195 -4.92 15.66 4.36
C PHE A 195 -5.78 14.63 5.10
N SER A 196 -5.53 14.46 6.40
CA SER A 196 -6.29 13.55 7.27
C SER A 196 -7.74 13.99 7.43
N ALA A 197 -8.02 15.30 7.47
CA ALA A 197 -9.37 15.83 7.59
C ALA A 197 -10.24 15.49 6.37
N SER A 198 -9.66 15.53 5.16
CA SER A 198 -10.39 15.17 3.93
C SER A 198 -10.85 13.70 3.95
N LEU A 199 -9.95 12.78 4.34
CA LEU A 199 -10.22 11.34 4.42
C LEU A 199 -11.27 10.94 5.46
N THR A 200 -11.37 11.68 6.56
CA THR A 200 -12.35 11.41 7.61
C THR A 200 -13.73 11.98 7.26
N SER A 201 -13.79 13.10 6.52
CA SER A 201 -15.03 13.79 6.16
C SER A 201 -15.91 13.04 5.14
N GLU A 202 -15.31 12.37 4.14
CA GLU A 202 -16.07 11.66 3.08
C GLU A 202 -16.52 10.23 3.47
N GLY A 203 -16.26 9.80 4.70
CA GLY A 203 -16.14 8.38 5.03
C GLY A 203 -17.20 7.74 5.92
N SER A 204 -18.38 8.33 6.15
CA SER A 204 -19.32 7.78 7.15
C SER A 204 -20.15 6.56 6.68
N GLY A 205 -19.95 6.06 5.46
CA GLY A 205 -20.73 4.94 4.92
C GLY A 205 -19.85 3.85 4.29
N GLN A 206 -19.98 2.62 4.79
CA GLN A 206 -19.46 1.35 4.24
C GLN A 206 -17.96 1.31 3.81
N GLY A 207 -17.11 0.67 4.63
CA GLY A 207 -15.73 0.34 4.27
C GLY A 207 -14.83 0.05 5.47
N ALA A 208 -13.53 -0.13 5.24
CA ALA A 208 -12.55 -0.27 6.33
C ALA A 208 -12.64 0.91 7.32
N ALA A 209 -12.45 0.64 8.61
CA ALA A 209 -12.28 1.67 9.62
C ALA A 209 -10.99 2.43 9.34
N LEU A 210 -11.07 3.76 9.18
CA LEU A 210 -9.91 4.61 9.03
C LEU A 210 -9.41 5.08 10.41
N ARG A 211 -8.11 4.98 10.64
CA ARG A 211 -7.42 5.51 11.83
C ARG A 211 -6.20 6.30 11.40
N ILE A 212 -5.92 7.36 12.13
CA ILE A 212 -4.82 8.27 11.84
C ILE A 212 -3.98 8.38 13.10
N ILE A 213 -2.68 8.10 12.97
CA ILE A 213 -1.72 8.14 14.07
C ILE A 213 -0.69 9.21 13.71
N PRO A 214 -0.59 10.30 14.50
CA PRO A 214 0.47 11.28 14.28
C PRO A 214 1.84 10.67 14.62
N LEU A 215 2.84 10.95 13.79
CA LEU A 215 4.25 10.60 13.99
C LEU A 215 5.06 11.89 14.15
N PRO A 216 5.21 12.39 15.38
CA PRO A 216 5.77 13.72 15.63
C PRO A 216 7.28 13.84 15.41
N SER A 217 8.11 12.86 15.82
CA SER A 217 9.57 13.04 15.83
C SER A 217 10.42 11.88 15.28
N HIS A 218 9.84 10.87 14.62
CA HIS A 218 10.57 9.70 14.08
C HIS A 218 11.40 8.92 15.13
N ASP A 219 11.27 9.26 16.42
CA ASP A 219 12.00 8.65 17.52
C ASP A 219 11.42 7.28 17.89
N ALA A 220 12.23 6.44 18.54
CA ALA A 220 11.83 5.09 18.96
C ALA A 220 10.52 5.06 19.77
N ALA A 221 10.27 6.09 20.60
CA ALA A 221 9.06 6.20 21.40
C ALA A 221 7.79 6.30 20.55
N ASP A 222 7.83 7.04 19.43
CA ASP A 222 6.69 7.17 18.54
C ASP A 222 6.41 5.88 17.78
N TRP A 223 7.46 5.19 17.32
CA TRP A 223 7.31 3.87 16.70
C TRP A 223 6.69 2.85 17.66
N LYS A 224 7.11 2.87 18.93
CA LYS A 224 6.48 2.04 19.97
C LYS A 224 5.01 2.38 20.18
N ARG A 225 4.65 3.67 20.13
CA ARG A 225 3.26 4.13 20.21
C ARG A 225 2.42 3.62 19.03
N ILE A 226 2.97 3.61 17.81
CA ILE A 226 2.30 3.04 16.62
C ILE A 226 1.99 1.56 16.86
N THR A 227 2.96 0.79 17.34
CA THR A 227 2.78 -0.64 17.67
C THR A 227 1.71 -0.88 18.72
N GLN A 228 1.71 -0.08 19.78
CA GLN A 228 0.70 -0.15 20.82
C GLN A 228 -0.70 0.10 20.22
N ARG A 229 -0.88 1.16 19.44
CA ARG A 229 -2.15 1.48 18.77
C ARG A 229 -2.60 0.38 17.82
N LEU A 230 -1.69 -0.20 17.03
CA LEU A 230 -2.03 -1.30 16.12
C LEU A 230 -2.44 -2.57 16.86
N THR A 231 -1.88 -2.80 18.05
CA THR A 231 -2.28 -3.89 18.94
C THR A 231 -3.66 -3.63 19.55
N GLU A 232 -3.93 -2.40 20.00
CA GLU A 232 -5.24 -1.96 20.51
C GLU A 232 -6.33 -2.07 19.44
N TYR A 233 -6.05 -1.66 18.20
CA TYR A 233 -7.04 -1.79 17.12
C TYR A 233 -7.33 -3.25 16.77
N ARG A 234 -6.33 -4.12 16.88
CA ARG A 234 -6.50 -5.56 16.68
C ARG A 234 -7.47 -6.17 17.67
N SER A 235 -7.34 -5.82 18.95
CA SER A 235 -8.19 -6.40 20.00
C SER A 235 -9.66 -6.04 19.81
N ALA A 236 -9.95 -4.90 19.17
CA ALA A 236 -11.29 -4.46 18.82
C ALA A 236 -11.92 -5.18 17.61
N TRP A 237 -11.20 -6.08 16.91
CA TRP A 237 -11.74 -6.84 15.77
C TRP A 237 -12.29 -8.22 16.14
N ARG A 238 -12.06 -8.66 17.37
CA ARG A 238 -12.65 -9.89 17.93
C ARG A 238 -14.11 -9.65 18.21
#